data_AF-V5RUW1-F1
#
_entry.id   AF-V5RUW1-F1
#
_cell.length_a   1.000
_cell.length_b   1.000
_cell.length_c   1.000
_cell.angle_alpha   90.00
_cell.angle_beta   90.00
_cell.angle_gamma   90.00
#
_symmetry.space_group_name_H-M   'P 1'
#
loop_
_entity.id
_entity.type
_entity.pdbx_description
1 polymer ?
#
loop_
_entity_poly.entity_id
_entity_poly.type
_entity_poly.pdbx_seq_one_letter_code
_entity_poly.pdbx_strand_id
1 'polypeptide(L)'
;MIITKKIILVASLLPLIIIGFFVLRFFFTLYISSSNPSLGSISYQTPSLELNFNKPLKSSSVKIEGNGVIFEDKVSVKGSTIKLYLNSANLSAGKEALFSLKAVSNDGFKYDSTVRFTPRDISFNDLPNDQQKEIKRLEGERPAYYTDPIMYYIPYSTLSYALAPSFVTTPDGETLLTIDLTVYLSRVDLGNKATIIKQRVAEAKKYLSSKGLNSNQYSFNLDIIGG
;
A
#
# COMPACT_ATOMS: atom_id res chain seq x y z
N MET A 1 -37.57 6.91 51.06
CA MET A 1 -36.40 7.82 51.03
C MET A 1 -35.05 7.10 50.92
N ILE A 2 -34.85 5.93 51.57
CA ILE A 2 -33.58 5.17 51.51
C ILE A 2 -33.30 4.63 50.10
N ILE A 3 -34.33 4.14 49.41
CA ILE A 3 -34.21 3.58 48.04
C ILE A 3 -33.75 4.66 47.06
N THR A 4 -34.33 5.86 47.13
CA THR A 4 -34.00 7.01 46.27
C THR A 4 -32.55 7.47 46.46
N LYS A 5 -32.06 7.50 47.70
CA LYS A 5 -30.66 7.85 48.01
C LYS A 5 -29.65 6.83 47.46
N LYS A 6 -29.98 5.53 47.53
CA LYS A 6 -29.14 4.46 46.95
C LYS A 6 -29.09 4.52 45.42
N ILE A 7 -30.20 4.81 44.77
CA ILE A 7 -30.26 4.95 43.30
C ILE A 7 -29.42 6.15 42.83
N ILE A 8 -29.51 7.30 43.51
CA ILE A 8 -28.69 8.48 43.18
C ILE A 8 -27.19 8.19 43.34
N LEU A 9 -26.80 7.50 44.42
CA LEU A 9 -25.41 7.12 44.67
C LEU A 9 -24.85 6.21 43.56
N VAL A 10 -25.60 5.16 43.18
CA VAL A 10 -25.21 4.24 42.10
C VAL A 10 -25.15 4.96 40.76
N ALA A 11 -26.12 5.83 40.47
CA ALA A 11 -26.14 6.64 39.24
C ALA A 11 -24.96 7.62 39.17
N SER A 12 -24.47 8.13 40.30
CA SER A 12 -23.26 8.98 40.34
C SER A 12 -21.94 8.22 40.25
N LEU A 13 -21.90 6.95 40.67
CA LEU A 13 -20.71 6.09 40.63
C LEU A 13 -20.49 5.46 39.25
N LEU A 14 -21.57 5.16 38.53
CA LEU A 14 -21.50 4.53 37.21
C LEU A 14 -20.61 5.29 36.20
N PRO A 15 -20.71 6.64 36.06
CA PRO A 15 -19.84 7.41 35.17
C PRO A 15 -18.37 7.34 35.58
N LEU A 16 -18.07 7.37 36.88
CA LEU A 16 -16.70 7.25 37.39
C LEU A 16 -16.10 5.88 37.07
N ILE A 17 -16.89 4.81 37.20
CA ILE A 17 -16.47 3.45 36.83
C ILE A 17 -16.22 3.35 35.32
N ILE A 18 -17.10 3.93 34.50
CA ILE A 18 -16.95 3.97 33.04
C ILE A 18 -15.69 4.74 32.65
N ILE A 19 -15.49 5.95 33.20
CA ILE A 19 -14.29 6.77 32.95
C ILE A 19 -13.03 6.01 33.39
N GLY A 20 -13.03 5.42 34.59
CA GLY A 20 -11.91 4.62 35.08
C GLY A 20 -11.57 3.45 34.15
N PHE A 21 -12.59 2.75 33.64
CA PHE A 21 -12.40 1.68 32.66
C PHE A 21 -11.82 2.19 31.33
N PHE A 22 -12.31 3.31 30.80
CA PHE A 22 -11.77 3.91 29.57
C PHE A 22 -10.32 4.36 29.74
N VAL A 23 -9.99 5.00 30.87
CA VAL A 23 -8.64 5.42 31.20
C VAL A 23 -7.72 4.21 31.29
N LEU A 24 -8.10 3.18 32.06
CA LEU A 24 -7.32 1.94 32.16
C LEU A 24 -7.12 1.32 30.78
N ARG A 25 -8.18 1.17 29.98
CA ARG A 25 -8.06 0.62 28.63
C ARG A 25 -7.07 1.41 27.78
N PHE A 26 -7.12 2.73 27.82
CA PHE A 26 -6.24 3.61 27.06
C PHE A 26 -4.76 3.45 27.45
N PHE A 27 -4.46 3.29 28.74
CA PHE A 27 -3.09 3.11 29.24
C PHE A 27 -2.52 1.70 29.04
N PHE A 28 -3.38 0.67 29.07
CA PHE A 28 -2.99 -0.74 29.01
C PHE A 28 -3.19 -1.40 27.64
N THR A 29 -3.47 -0.63 26.58
CA THR A 29 -3.52 -1.15 25.22
C THR A 29 -2.51 -0.44 24.32
N LEU A 30 -1.90 -1.22 23.42
CA LEU A 30 -1.12 -0.70 22.32
C LEU A 30 -2.07 -0.52 21.12
N TYR A 31 -2.13 0.68 20.56
CA TYR A 31 -2.94 0.97 19.38
C TYR A 31 -2.27 2.04 18.52
N ILE A 32 -2.68 2.09 17.25
CA ILE A 32 -2.24 3.14 16.30
C ILE A 32 -2.97 4.43 16.65
N SER A 33 -2.25 5.43 17.13
CA SER A 33 -2.79 6.74 17.51
C SER A 33 -3.00 7.65 16.30
N SER A 34 -2.16 7.53 15.27
CA SER A 34 -2.31 8.27 14.02
C SER A 34 -1.56 7.59 12.87
N SER A 35 -1.84 8.06 11.66
CA SER A 35 -1.12 7.64 10.45
C SER A 35 -0.79 8.85 9.59
N ASN A 36 0.33 8.78 8.87
CA ASN A 36 0.71 9.78 7.88
C ASN A 36 1.17 9.11 6.57
N PRO A 37 0.45 9.29 5.45
CA PRO A 37 -0.90 9.86 5.37
C PRO A 37 -1.91 9.19 6.30
N SER A 38 -3.02 9.90 6.56
CA SER A 38 -4.19 9.26 7.16
C SER A 38 -4.63 8.09 6.27
N LEU A 39 -4.94 6.94 6.88
CA LEU A 39 -5.45 5.75 6.17
C LEU A 39 -6.67 6.05 5.27
N GLY A 40 -7.43 7.11 5.57
CA GLY A 40 -8.57 7.56 4.76
C GLY A 40 -8.22 8.44 3.56
N SER A 41 -6.99 8.90 3.42
CA SER A 41 -6.53 9.87 2.41
C SER A 41 -5.23 9.43 1.72
N ILE A 42 -4.99 8.13 1.64
CA ILE A 42 -3.81 7.58 0.97
C ILE A 42 -3.99 7.70 -0.55
N SER A 43 -3.00 8.21 -1.25
CA SER A 43 -2.97 8.22 -2.72
C SER A 43 -2.35 6.93 -3.22
N TYR A 44 -2.73 6.49 -4.42
CA TYR A 44 -2.03 5.37 -5.08
C TYR A 44 -0.55 5.70 -5.36
N GLN A 45 -0.19 6.98 -5.40
CA GLN A 45 1.18 7.46 -5.57
C GLN A 45 1.96 7.57 -4.24
N THR A 46 1.32 7.33 -3.10
CA THR A 46 1.95 7.49 -1.78
C THR A 46 3.12 6.50 -1.64
N PRO A 47 4.34 6.98 -1.37
CA PRO A 47 5.54 6.15 -1.39
C PRO A 47 5.82 5.47 -0.04
N SER A 48 5.26 6.00 1.05
CA SER A 48 5.40 5.43 2.38
C SER A 48 4.21 5.76 3.27
N LEU A 49 3.96 4.91 4.25
CA LEU A 49 2.94 5.06 5.27
C LEU A 49 3.60 4.99 6.64
N GLU A 50 3.46 6.06 7.42
CA GLU A 50 3.90 6.11 8.81
C GLU A 50 2.72 5.79 9.72
N LEU A 51 2.90 4.83 10.62
CA LEU A 51 1.95 4.44 11.65
C LEU A 51 2.54 4.83 13.00
N ASN A 52 1.87 5.76 13.69
CA ASN A 52 2.26 6.20 15.01
C ASN A 52 1.46 5.44 16.05
N PHE A 53 2.15 4.86 17.01
CA PHE A 53 1.56 4.17 18.14
C PHE A 53 1.49 5.08 19.36
N ASN A 54 0.57 4.79 20.27
CA ASN A 54 0.47 5.49 21.55
C ASN A 54 1.64 5.20 22.50
N LYS A 55 2.49 4.21 22.20
CA LYS A 55 3.62 3.78 23.02
C LYS A 55 4.86 3.50 22.17
N PRO A 56 6.07 3.65 22.73
CA PRO A 56 7.31 3.23 22.08
C PRO A 56 7.33 1.74 21.77
N LEU A 57 7.84 1.39 20.60
CA LEU A 57 7.89 0.04 20.07
C LEU A 57 9.26 -0.60 20.30
N LYS A 58 9.26 -1.92 20.47
CA LYS A 58 10.46 -2.74 20.43
C LYS A 58 10.78 -3.08 18.98
N SER A 59 11.82 -2.47 18.41
CA SER A 59 12.11 -2.56 16.97
C SER A 59 12.21 -3.98 16.41
N SER A 60 12.74 -4.95 17.17
CA SER A 60 12.87 -6.35 16.75
C SER A 60 11.57 -7.17 16.79
N SER A 61 10.45 -6.57 17.18
CA SER A 61 9.17 -7.27 17.38
C SER A 61 8.10 -6.94 16.33
N VAL A 62 8.41 -6.06 15.37
CA VAL A 62 7.49 -5.69 14.30
C VAL A 62 7.53 -6.76 13.22
N LYS A 63 6.37 -7.35 12.92
CA LYS A 63 6.17 -8.27 11.81
C LYS A 63 5.02 -7.77 10.96
N ILE A 64 5.20 -7.89 9.65
CA ILE A 64 4.24 -7.46 8.65
C ILE A 64 4.03 -8.62 7.72
N GLU A 65 2.78 -8.98 7.48
CA GLU A 65 2.40 -10.09 6.60
C GLU A 65 1.36 -9.52 5.63
N GLY A 66 1.60 -9.57 4.32
CA GLY A 66 0.67 -9.01 3.33
C GLY A 66 1.04 -9.34 1.88
N ASN A 67 0.04 -9.32 1.00
CA ASN A 67 0.22 -9.60 -0.42
C ASN A 67 0.86 -8.40 -1.15
N GLY A 68 2.20 -8.33 -1.19
CA GLY A 68 2.96 -7.57 -2.20
C GLY A 68 2.85 -6.03 -2.18
N VAL A 69 2.06 -5.43 -1.30
CA VAL A 69 1.91 -3.95 -1.19
C VAL A 69 3.08 -3.29 -0.45
N ILE A 70 3.78 -4.05 0.40
CA ILE A 70 4.84 -3.56 1.29
C ILE A 70 6.16 -4.24 0.92
N PHE A 71 7.25 -3.48 0.92
CA PHE A 71 8.61 -4.02 0.82
C PHE A 71 9.06 -4.47 2.22
N GLU A 72 9.12 -5.78 2.46
CA GLU A 72 9.50 -6.35 3.77
C GLU A 72 10.90 -5.90 4.23
N ASP A 73 11.83 -5.69 3.29
CA ASP A 73 13.19 -5.20 3.51
C ASP A 73 13.27 -3.69 3.81
N LYS A 74 12.14 -2.99 3.71
CA LYS A 74 12.03 -1.54 3.93
C LYS A 74 10.92 -1.27 4.95
N VAL A 75 11.12 -1.77 6.16
CA VAL A 75 10.35 -1.36 7.33
C VAL A 75 11.31 -0.68 8.30
N SER A 76 10.99 0.55 8.69
CA SER A 76 11.79 1.29 9.68
C SER A 76 10.98 1.50 10.94
N VAL A 77 11.56 1.16 12.10
CA VAL A 77 10.90 1.31 13.40
C VAL A 77 11.73 2.27 14.25
N LYS A 78 11.16 3.43 14.58
CA LYS A 78 11.82 4.47 15.38
C LYS A 78 10.88 4.97 16.47
N GLY A 79 11.24 4.72 17.73
CA GLY A 79 10.42 5.14 18.87
C GLY A 79 9.03 4.51 18.80
N SER A 80 7.99 5.34 18.70
CA SER A 80 6.59 4.92 18.56
C SER A 80 6.11 4.83 17.11
N THR A 81 6.99 5.01 16.13
CA THR A 81 6.60 5.10 14.71
C THR A 81 7.13 3.91 13.92
N ILE A 82 6.26 3.32 13.11
CA ILE A 82 6.61 2.37 12.05
C ILE A 82 6.46 3.09 10.72
N LYS A 83 7.53 3.20 9.94
CA LYS A 83 7.50 3.68 8.57
C LYS A 83 7.56 2.50 7.61
N LEU A 84 6.52 2.39 6.79
CA LEU A 84 6.34 1.35 5.78
C LEU A 84 6.61 1.97 4.42
N TYR A 85 7.56 1.45 3.66
CA TYR A 85 7.72 1.86 2.27
C TYR A 85 6.76 1.05 1.39
N LEU A 86 5.89 1.75 0.66
CA LEU A 86 4.83 1.15 -0.16
C LEU A 86 5.32 0.96 -1.59
N ASN A 87 4.91 -0.13 -2.22
CA ASN A 87 5.05 -0.27 -3.66
C ASN A 87 3.93 0.48 -4.36
N SER A 88 4.16 1.75 -4.71
CA SER A 88 3.18 2.58 -5.43
C SER A 88 2.70 1.95 -6.74
N ALA A 89 3.51 1.08 -7.35
CA ALA A 89 3.16 0.33 -8.55
C ALA A 89 2.08 -0.74 -8.30
N ASN A 90 1.98 -1.26 -7.08
CA ASN A 90 0.98 -2.25 -6.68
C ASN A 90 -0.26 -1.62 -6.03
N LEU A 91 -0.25 -0.32 -5.75
CA LEU A 91 -1.41 0.41 -5.26
C LEU A 91 -2.29 0.80 -6.45
N SER A 92 -3.47 0.20 -6.54
CA SER A 92 -4.50 0.60 -7.52
C SER A 92 -5.50 1.53 -6.85
N ALA A 93 -5.80 2.66 -7.49
CA ALA A 93 -6.86 3.55 -7.04
C ALA A 93 -8.20 2.79 -6.93
N GLY A 94 -8.91 2.97 -5.83
CA GLY A 94 -10.21 2.36 -5.54
C GLY A 94 -10.18 0.88 -5.12
N LYS A 95 -9.01 0.21 -5.11
CA LYS A 95 -8.89 -1.17 -4.64
C LYS A 95 -8.40 -1.21 -3.19
N GLU A 96 -9.09 -1.96 -2.32
CA GLU A 96 -8.67 -2.11 -0.93
C GLU A 96 -7.28 -2.79 -0.87
N ALA A 97 -6.37 -2.18 -0.13
CA ALA A 97 -5.09 -2.75 0.25
C ALA A 97 -5.15 -3.10 1.74
N LEU A 98 -4.65 -4.29 2.08
CA LEU A 98 -4.63 -4.79 3.45
C LEU A 98 -3.33 -5.50 3.76
N PHE A 99 -2.89 -5.36 5.01
CA PHE A 99 -1.76 -6.09 5.56
C PHE A 99 -1.97 -6.35 7.04
N SER A 100 -1.45 -7.46 7.53
CA SER A 100 -1.44 -7.81 8.95
C SER A 100 -0.21 -7.20 9.60
N LEU A 101 -0.40 -6.53 10.73
CA LEU A 101 0.65 -5.89 11.50
C LEU A 101 0.66 -6.45 12.91
N LYS A 102 1.79 -7.02 13.30
CA LYS A 102 2.09 -7.46 14.66
C LYS A 102 3.21 -6.60 15.22
N ALA A 103 3.02 -6.03 16.39
CA ALA A 103 4.03 -5.20 17.06
C ALA A 103 3.98 -5.39 18.58
N VAL A 104 5.11 -5.17 19.24
CA VAL A 104 5.20 -5.19 20.71
C VAL A 104 5.84 -3.89 21.19
N SER A 105 5.21 -3.27 22.18
CA SER A 105 5.75 -2.10 22.87
C SER A 105 6.94 -2.46 23.78
N ASN A 106 7.73 -1.47 24.18
CA ASN A 106 8.83 -1.71 25.12
C ASN A 106 8.34 -2.21 26.49
N ASP A 107 7.12 -1.86 26.87
CA ASP A 107 6.41 -2.31 28.06
C ASP A 107 5.64 -3.64 27.86
N GLY A 108 5.80 -4.31 26.71
CA GLY A 108 5.32 -5.67 26.47
C GLY A 108 3.87 -5.80 26.00
N PHE A 109 3.13 -4.70 25.85
CA PHE A 109 1.81 -4.73 25.23
C PHE A 109 1.92 -5.04 23.74
N LYS A 110 1.00 -5.88 23.27
CA LYS A 110 0.98 -6.39 21.90
C LYS A 110 -0.09 -5.68 21.08
N TYR A 111 0.21 -5.49 19.81
CA TYR A 111 -0.73 -5.10 18.77
C TYR A 111 -0.73 -6.22 17.73
N ASP A 112 -1.92 -6.69 17.36
CA ASP A 112 -2.12 -7.68 16.31
C ASP A 112 -3.44 -7.33 15.61
N SER A 113 -3.33 -6.73 14.43
CA SER A 113 -4.51 -6.35 13.65
C SER A 113 -4.18 -6.22 12.17
N THR A 114 -5.19 -6.44 11.34
CA THR A 114 -5.15 -6.06 9.93
C THR A 114 -5.33 -4.55 9.81
N VAL A 115 -4.42 -3.90 9.09
CA VAL A 115 -4.54 -2.51 8.66
C VAL A 115 -5.10 -2.52 7.24
N ARG A 116 -6.08 -1.66 6.98
CA ARG A 116 -6.77 -1.57 5.69
C ARG A 116 -6.83 -0.12 5.25
N PHE A 117 -6.65 0.11 3.95
CA PHE A 117 -6.85 1.41 3.33
C PHE A 117 -7.24 1.24 1.87
N THR A 118 -7.88 2.26 1.29
CA THR A 118 -8.22 2.29 -0.13
C THR A 118 -7.50 3.47 -0.76
N PRO A 119 -6.48 3.23 -1.61
CA PRO A 119 -5.80 4.31 -2.31
C PRO A 119 -6.78 5.08 -3.19
N ARG A 120 -6.64 6.40 -3.20
CA ARG A 120 -7.45 7.31 -4.02
C ARG A 120 -6.62 7.87 -5.16
N ASP A 121 -7.29 8.20 -6.24
CA ASP A 121 -6.70 9.05 -7.28
C ASP A 121 -6.75 10.51 -6.78
N ILE A 122 -5.60 11.01 -6.34
CA ILE A 122 -5.42 12.37 -5.87
C ILE A 122 -4.28 12.95 -6.69
N SER A 123 -4.55 14.03 -7.43
CA SER A 123 -3.54 14.74 -8.20
C SER A 123 -2.38 15.15 -7.30
N PHE A 124 -1.15 15.11 -7.82
CA PHE A 124 0.05 15.45 -7.05
C PHE A 124 -0.05 16.80 -6.33
N ASN A 125 -0.58 17.82 -7.01
CA ASN A 125 -0.72 19.18 -6.45
C ASN A 125 -1.75 19.27 -5.31
N ASP A 126 -2.67 18.31 -5.24
CA ASP A 126 -3.72 18.23 -4.21
C ASP A 126 -3.29 17.35 -3.02
N LEU A 127 -2.10 16.73 -3.09
CA LEU A 127 -1.54 15.97 -1.99
C LEU A 127 -1.07 16.91 -0.86
N PRO A 128 -1.11 16.48 0.40
CA PRO A 128 -0.49 17.21 1.50
C PRO A 128 0.99 17.52 1.22
N ASN A 129 1.46 18.72 1.59
CA ASN A 129 2.83 19.19 1.30
C ASN A 129 3.92 18.21 1.76
N ASP A 130 3.73 17.54 2.89
CA ASP A 130 4.71 16.57 3.40
C ASP A 130 4.79 15.32 2.53
N GLN A 131 3.68 14.90 1.92
CA GLN A 131 3.70 13.83 0.92
C GLN A 131 4.36 14.27 -0.37
N GLN A 132 4.07 15.48 -0.84
CA GLN A 132 4.73 16.03 -2.03
C GLN A 132 6.25 16.08 -1.83
N LYS A 133 6.70 16.53 -0.65
CA LYS A 133 8.13 16.55 -0.27
C LYS A 133 8.72 15.15 -0.21
N GLU A 134 8.04 14.20 0.41
CA GLU A 134 8.55 12.83 0.53
C GLU A 134 8.58 12.10 -0.82
N ILE A 135 7.59 12.32 -1.69
CA ILE A 135 7.61 11.83 -3.08
C ILE A 135 8.83 12.40 -3.81
N LYS A 136 9.04 13.72 -3.77
CA LYS A 136 10.21 14.38 -4.40
C LYS A 136 11.55 13.92 -3.81
N ARG A 137 11.61 13.72 -2.49
CA ARG A 137 12.82 13.20 -1.81
C ARG A 137 13.13 11.79 -2.28
N LEU A 138 12.11 10.94 -2.32
CA LEU A 138 12.25 9.56 -2.74
C LEU A 138 12.45 9.41 -4.24
N GLU A 139 12.04 10.35 -5.09
CA GLU A 139 12.46 10.40 -6.49
C GLU A 139 13.99 10.44 -6.66
N GLY A 140 14.72 11.02 -5.69
CA GLY A 140 16.19 11.02 -5.69
C GLY A 140 16.85 9.77 -5.10
N GLU A 141 16.14 8.99 -4.28
CA GLU A 141 16.65 7.77 -3.60
C GLU A 141 16.06 6.47 -4.17
N ARG A 142 15.08 6.61 -5.06
CA ARG A 142 14.47 5.52 -5.79
C ARG A 142 15.55 4.88 -6.66
N PRO A 143 15.70 3.55 -6.62
CA PRO A 143 16.47 2.84 -7.63
C PRO A 143 16.09 3.34 -9.03
N ALA A 144 17.06 3.49 -9.94
CA ALA A 144 16.88 4.14 -11.25
C ALA A 144 15.66 3.62 -12.05
N TYR A 145 15.25 2.38 -11.79
CA TYR A 145 14.08 1.77 -12.40
C TYR A 145 12.73 2.37 -11.96
N TYR A 146 12.61 2.99 -10.78
CA TYR A 146 11.38 3.72 -10.38
C TYR A 146 11.32 5.14 -10.94
N THR A 147 12.46 5.67 -11.40
CA THR A 147 12.54 6.93 -12.15
C THR A 147 12.41 6.72 -13.66
N ASP A 148 12.23 5.48 -14.10
CA ASP A 148 12.02 5.18 -15.51
C ASP A 148 10.78 5.91 -16.02
N PRO A 149 10.87 6.65 -17.13
CA PRO A 149 9.74 7.39 -17.69
C PRO A 149 8.48 6.55 -17.93
N ILE A 150 8.61 5.23 -18.08
CA ILE A 150 7.45 4.35 -18.24
C ILE A 150 6.50 4.37 -17.04
N MET A 151 7.01 4.60 -15.83
CA MET A 151 6.23 4.59 -14.59
C MET A 151 5.15 5.68 -14.56
N TYR A 152 5.22 6.69 -15.42
CA TYR A 152 4.17 7.71 -15.58
C TYR A 152 3.00 7.24 -16.45
N TYR A 153 3.20 6.19 -17.24
CA TYR A 153 2.25 5.71 -18.24
C TYR A 153 1.69 4.32 -17.92
N ILE A 154 2.18 3.66 -16.87
CA ILE A 154 1.65 2.39 -16.35
C ILE A 154 1.40 2.49 -14.83
N PRO A 155 0.38 1.81 -14.27
CA PRO A 155 -0.47 0.83 -14.93
C PRO A 155 -1.44 1.45 -15.96
N TYR A 156 -1.68 0.72 -17.05
CA TYR A 156 -2.59 1.10 -18.12
C TYR A 156 -3.46 -0.10 -18.50
N SER A 157 -4.74 0.10 -18.77
CA SER A 157 -5.65 -0.99 -19.10
C SER A 157 -6.63 -0.62 -20.19
N THR A 158 -6.96 -1.62 -21.02
CA THR A 158 -7.99 -1.61 -22.05
C THR A 158 -8.88 -2.83 -21.87
N LEU A 159 -9.94 -2.93 -22.67
CA LEU A 159 -10.79 -4.14 -22.70
C LEU A 159 -10.04 -5.40 -23.17
N SER A 160 -8.90 -5.24 -23.86
CA SER A 160 -8.21 -6.33 -24.54
C SER A 160 -6.86 -6.69 -23.92
N TYR A 161 -6.26 -5.77 -23.17
CA TYR A 161 -5.01 -6.00 -22.44
C TYR A 161 -4.79 -4.99 -21.32
N ALA A 162 -3.93 -5.34 -20.36
CA ALA A 162 -3.43 -4.45 -19.31
C ALA A 162 -1.90 -4.50 -19.23
N LEU A 163 -1.30 -3.39 -18.82
CA LEU A 163 0.11 -3.19 -18.57
C LEU A 163 0.30 -2.83 -17.10
N ALA A 164 1.21 -3.53 -16.43
CA ALA A 164 1.65 -3.21 -15.08
C ALA A 164 3.17 -3.31 -14.97
N PRO A 165 3.81 -2.50 -14.12
CA PRO A 165 5.23 -2.65 -13.83
C PRO A 165 5.48 -3.92 -13.02
N SER A 166 6.58 -4.60 -13.32
CA SER A 166 7.00 -5.82 -12.65
C SER A 166 8.50 -5.80 -12.42
N PHE A 167 8.94 -6.24 -11.25
CA PHE A 167 10.34 -6.14 -10.84
C PHE A 167 10.91 -7.54 -10.68
N VAL A 168 11.86 -7.90 -11.52
CA VAL A 168 12.51 -9.21 -11.50
C VAL A 168 13.92 -9.05 -10.96
N THR A 169 14.22 -9.74 -9.86
CA THR A 169 15.58 -9.82 -9.33
C THR A 169 16.34 -10.91 -10.07
N THR A 170 17.44 -10.56 -10.71
CA THR A 170 18.33 -11.52 -11.39
C THR A 170 19.09 -12.35 -10.36
N PRO A 171 19.67 -13.52 -10.75
CA PRO A 171 20.51 -14.33 -9.87
C PRO A 171 21.69 -13.57 -9.25
N ASP A 172 22.14 -12.50 -9.93
CA ASP A 172 23.25 -11.65 -9.51
C ASP A 172 22.81 -10.54 -8.52
N GLY A 173 21.51 -10.50 -8.17
CA GLY A 173 20.94 -9.55 -7.21
C GLY A 173 20.51 -8.21 -7.81
N GLU A 174 20.62 -8.02 -9.14
CA GLU A 174 20.15 -6.81 -9.81
C GLU A 174 18.63 -6.85 -9.99
N THR A 175 17.94 -5.76 -9.68
CA THR A 175 16.49 -5.65 -9.92
C THR A 175 16.24 -4.95 -11.25
N LEU A 176 15.61 -5.67 -12.18
CA LEU A 176 15.24 -5.16 -13.50
C LEU A 176 13.75 -4.79 -13.54
N LEU A 177 13.45 -3.67 -14.17
CA LEU A 177 12.08 -3.31 -14.53
C LEU A 177 11.66 -4.08 -15.77
N THR A 178 10.56 -4.79 -15.63
CA THR A 178 9.83 -5.49 -16.69
C THR A 178 8.38 -5.01 -16.70
N ILE A 179 7.65 -5.31 -17.75
CA ILE A 179 6.24 -4.96 -17.88
C ILE A 179 5.45 -6.26 -17.91
N ASP A 180 4.55 -6.44 -16.96
CA ASP A 180 3.53 -7.48 -17.06
C ASP A 180 2.47 -7.03 -18.07
N LEU A 181 2.35 -7.78 -19.16
CA LEU A 181 1.31 -7.62 -20.17
C LEU A 181 0.28 -8.74 -19.97
N THR A 182 -0.86 -8.38 -19.38
CA THR A 182 -2.02 -9.26 -19.29
C THR A 182 -2.84 -9.14 -20.56
N VAL A 183 -3.01 -10.23 -21.30
CA VAL A 183 -3.85 -10.29 -22.50
C VAL A 183 -5.18 -10.96 -22.15
N TYR A 184 -6.29 -10.25 -22.40
CA TYR A 184 -7.64 -10.77 -22.24
C TYR A 184 -8.12 -11.37 -23.56
N LEU A 185 -8.40 -12.68 -23.56
CA LEU A 185 -8.92 -13.39 -24.73
C LEU A 185 -10.41 -13.69 -24.54
N SER A 186 -11.21 -13.31 -25.52
CA SER A 186 -12.61 -13.75 -25.59
C SER A 186 -12.70 -15.16 -26.19
N ARG A 187 -13.86 -15.81 -26.04
CA ARG A 187 -14.09 -17.16 -26.60
C ARG A 187 -13.81 -17.27 -28.10
N VAL A 188 -14.13 -16.21 -28.86
CA VAL A 188 -13.89 -16.18 -30.31
C VAL A 188 -12.40 -16.05 -30.64
N ASP A 189 -11.58 -15.51 -29.74
CA ASP A 189 -10.14 -15.34 -29.92
C ASP A 189 -9.35 -16.64 -29.69
N LEU A 190 -9.93 -17.63 -29.00
CA LEU A 190 -9.26 -18.88 -28.66
C LEU A 190 -8.83 -19.67 -29.90
N GLY A 191 -9.63 -19.61 -30.98
CA GLY A 191 -9.31 -20.26 -32.26
C GLY A 191 -8.12 -19.66 -33.00
N ASN A 192 -7.69 -18.43 -32.65
CA ASN A 192 -6.55 -17.75 -33.26
C ASN A 192 -5.62 -17.11 -32.21
N LYS A 193 -5.50 -17.77 -31.05
CA LYS A 193 -4.81 -17.26 -29.86
C LYS A 193 -3.43 -16.67 -30.14
N ALA A 194 -2.58 -17.39 -30.90
CA ALA A 194 -1.22 -16.95 -31.18
C ALA A 194 -1.17 -15.63 -31.97
N THR A 195 -2.06 -15.45 -32.93
CA THR A 195 -2.14 -14.23 -33.73
C THR A 195 -2.65 -13.05 -32.90
N ILE A 196 -3.68 -13.28 -32.07
CA ILE A 196 -4.22 -12.26 -31.19
C ILE A 196 -3.19 -11.81 -30.17
N ILE A 197 -2.46 -12.74 -29.54
CA ILE A 197 -1.38 -12.39 -28.61
C ILE A 197 -0.32 -11.51 -29.30
N LYS A 198 0.14 -11.90 -30.50
CA LYS A 198 1.10 -11.08 -31.27
C LYS A 198 0.56 -9.68 -31.56
N GLN A 199 -0.72 -9.56 -31.90
CA GLN A 199 -1.38 -8.28 -32.12
C GLN A 199 -1.42 -7.44 -30.83
N ARG A 200 -1.79 -8.01 -29.68
CA ARG A 200 -1.84 -7.29 -28.41
C ARG A 200 -0.46 -6.83 -27.95
N VAL A 201 0.57 -7.64 -28.15
CA VAL A 201 1.96 -7.23 -27.91
C VAL A 201 2.34 -6.04 -28.80
N ALA A 202 1.97 -6.07 -30.09
CA ALA A 202 2.24 -4.96 -31.00
C ALA A 202 1.47 -3.67 -30.61
N GLU A 203 0.22 -3.80 -30.17
CA GLU A 203 -0.60 -2.69 -29.67
C GLU A 203 -0.01 -2.07 -28.40
N ALA A 204 0.41 -2.90 -27.44
CA ALA A 204 1.09 -2.45 -26.22
C ALA A 204 2.40 -1.70 -26.54
N LYS A 205 3.23 -2.23 -27.44
CA LYS A 205 4.45 -1.55 -27.90
C LYS A 205 4.13 -0.22 -28.58
N LYS A 206 3.11 -0.19 -29.43
CA LYS A 206 2.64 1.05 -30.09
C LYS A 206 2.17 2.09 -29.09
N TYR A 207 1.46 1.68 -28.03
CA TYR A 207 1.05 2.56 -26.94
C TYR A 207 2.28 3.21 -26.29
N LEU A 208 3.27 2.43 -25.85
CA LEU A 208 4.49 2.98 -25.25
C LEU A 208 5.23 3.93 -26.20
N SER A 209 5.40 3.53 -27.47
CA SER A 209 6.01 4.39 -28.48
C SER A 209 5.24 5.69 -28.70
N SER A 210 3.90 5.68 -28.62
CA SER A 210 3.07 6.89 -28.73
C SER A 210 3.25 7.87 -27.56
N LYS A 211 3.82 7.40 -26.44
CA LYS A 211 4.20 8.23 -25.29
C LYS A 211 5.65 8.72 -25.34
N GLY A 212 6.33 8.50 -26.46
CA GLY A 212 7.73 8.89 -26.65
C GLY A 212 8.73 7.93 -26.01
N LEU A 213 8.29 6.75 -25.55
CA LEU A 213 9.15 5.74 -24.96
C LEU A 213 9.72 4.79 -26.03
N ASN A 214 10.96 4.33 -25.85
CA ASN A 214 11.51 3.28 -26.69
C ASN A 214 11.01 1.91 -26.22
N SER A 215 9.96 1.40 -26.85
CA SER A 215 9.31 0.12 -26.49
C SER A 215 10.21 -1.11 -26.61
N ASN A 216 11.39 -1.02 -27.23
CA ASN A 216 12.36 -2.12 -27.29
C ASN A 216 13.28 -2.18 -26.06
N GLN A 217 13.29 -1.16 -25.20
CA GLN A 217 14.06 -1.17 -23.96
C GLN A 217 13.38 -1.99 -22.86
N TYR A 218 12.09 -2.30 -23.00
CA TYR A 218 11.32 -3.00 -21.99
C TYR A 218 11.04 -4.45 -22.39
N SER A 219 11.23 -5.36 -21.43
CA SER A 219 10.83 -6.76 -21.57
C SER A 219 9.41 -6.95 -21.06
N PHE A 220 8.61 -7.73 -21.79
CA PHE A 220 7.23 -8.04 -21.42
C PHE A 220 7.14 -9.46 -20.84
N ASN A 221 6.64 -9.58 -19.62
CA ASN A 221 6.16 -10.86 -19.09
C ASN A 221 4.71 -11.02 -19.53
N LEU A 222 4.41 -12.12 -20.21
CA LEU A 222 3.09 -12.31 -20.80
C LEU A 222 2.21 -13.15 -19.87
N ASP A 223 1.09 -12.57 -19.44
CA ASP A 223 0.02 -13.28 -18.73
C ASP A 223 -1.23 -13.36 -19.61
N ILE A 224 -1.92 -14.51 -19.65
CA ILE A 224 -3.03 -14.75 -20.56
C ILE A 224 -4.25 -15.20 -19.77
N ILE A 225 -5.32 -14.40 -19.83
CA ILE A 225 -6.60 -14.71 -19.19
C ILE A 225 -7.63 -14.95 -20.28
N GLY A 226 -8.19 -16.17 -20.34
CA GLY A 226 -9.26 -16.55 -21.26
C GLY A 226 -10.60 -16.74 -20.54
N GLY A 227 -11.70 -16.30 -21.17
CA GLY A 227 -13.09 -16.53 -20.74
C GLY A 227 -13.92 -17.35 -21.71
#